data_AF-A0A644ZIH5-F1
#
_entry.id   AF-A0A644ZIH5-F1
#
_cell.length_a   1.000
_cell.length_b   1.000
_cell.length_c   1.000
_cell.angle_alpha   90.00
_cell.angle_beta   90.00
_cell.angle_gamma   90.00
#
_symmetry.space_group_name_H-M   'P 1'
#
loop_
_entity.id
_entity.type
_entity.pdbx_description
1 polymer ?
#
loop_
_entity_poly.entity_id
_entity_poly.type
_entity_poly.pdbx_seq_one_letter_code
_entity_poly.pdbx_strand_id
1 'polypeptide(L)'
;MKKWSWWVKALVILVVLFGVIQLIPYGKDHTNPAVVAEPVWKDTATQNLVARACYDCHSNETTWPWYSNVAPASWLLAHDVEEARQNLNLVIGLPILLSVRRFSRVP
;
A
#
# COMPACT_ATOMS: atom_id res chain seq x y z
N MET A 1 14.41 41.55 -25.12
CA MET A 1 13.63 41.01 -23.98
C MET A 1 13.20 39.58 -24.32
N LYS A 2 13.73 38.57 -23.64
CA LYS A 2 13.48 37.14 -23.94
C LYS A 2 12.02 36.82 -23.57
N LYS A 3 11.10 36.79 -24.55
CA LYS A 3 9.69 36.39 -24.36
C LYS A 3 9.66 34.90 -23.99
N TRP A 4 9.72 34.61 -22.69
CA TRP A 4 9.57 33.24 -22.19
C TRP A 4 8.17 32.75 -22.57
N SER A 5 8.11 31.64 -23.32
CA SER A 5 6.82 31.09 -23.73
C SER A 5 6.06 30.58 -22.51
N TRP A 6 4.74 30.70 -22.54
CA TRP A 6 3.87 30.30 -21.43
C TRP A 6 4.03 28.82 -21.07
N TRP A 7 4.34 27.95 -22.04
CA TRP A 7 4.66 26.54 -21.84
C TRP A 7 5.84 26.32 -20.91
N VAL A 8 6.90 27.13 -21.06
CA VAL A 8 8.07 26.98 -20.19
C VAL A 8 7.75 27.46 -18.78
N LYS A 9 6.85 28.45 -18.59
CA LYS A 9 6.34 28.79 -17.24
C LYS A 9 5.55 27.64 -16.64
N ALA A 10 4.66 27.03 -17.43
CA ALA A 10 3.85 25.89 -16.99
C ALA A 10 4.72 24.69 -16.59
N LEU A 11 5.76 24.37 -17.37
CA LEU A 11 6.70 23.30 -17.05
C LEU A 11 7.45 23.57 -15.74
N VAL A 12 7.94 24.80 -15.54
CA VAL A 12 8.61 25.17 -14.28
C VAL A 12 7.67 25.03 -13.09
N ILE A 13 6.42 25.49 -13.20
CA ILE A 13 5.42 25.35 -12.14
C ILE A 13 5.16 23.87 -11.81
N LEU A 14 5.00 23.02 -12.83
CA LEU A 14 4.75 21.59 -12.63
C LEU A 14 5.92 20.89 -11.93
N VAL A 15 7.15 21.21 -12.32
CA VAL A 15 8.36 20.64 -11.69
C VAL A 15 8.49 21.12 -10.24
N VAL A 16 8.23 22.40 -9.96
CA VAL A 16 8.25 22.93 -8.59
C VAL A 16 7.19 22.26 -7.73
N LEU A 17 5.95 22.15 -8.22
CA LEU A 17 4.86 21.47 -7.51
C LEU A 17 5.20 20.00 -7.25
N PHE A 18 5.75 19.30 -8.24
CA PHE A 18 6.21 17.92 -8.10
C PHE A 18 7.34 17.80 -7.05
N GLY A 19 8.27 18.76 -7.00
CA GLY A 19 9.31 18.79 -5.97
C GLY A 19 8.75 19.05 -4.56
N VAL A 20 7.81 19.99 -4.44
CA VAL A 20 7.19 20.35 -3.15
C VAL A 20 6.37 19.19 -2.58
N ILE A 21 5.59 18.48 -3.41
CA ILE A 21 4.80 17.34 -2.92
C ILE A 21 5.68 16.20 -2.39
N GLN A 22 6.91 16.04 -2.88
CA GLN A 22 7.85 15.04 -2.33
C GLN A 22 8.28 15.35 -0.89
N LEU A 23 8.16 16.59 -0.41
CA LEU A 23 8.58 16.96 0.95
C LEU A 23 7.64 16.43 2.04
N ILE A 24 6.42 16.01 1.67
CA ILE A 24 5.48 15.43 2.62
C ILE A 24 5.84 13.94 2.81
N PRO A 25 6.23 13.52 4.03
CA PRO A 25 6.79 12.18 4.27
C PRO A 25 5.74 11.06 4.35
N TYR A 26 4.50 11.31 3.93
CA TYR A 26 3.41 10.33 4.03
C TYR A 26 3.65 9.12 3.11
N GLY A 27 3.33 7.93 3.60
CA GLY A 27 3.42 6.67 2.84
C GLY A 27 4.84 6.22 2.44
N LYS A 28 5.87 6.85 3.02
CA LYS A 28 7.29 6.48 2.82
C LYS A 28 7.84 5.57 3.90
N ASP A 29 7.10 5.42 5.00
CA ASP A 29 7.46 4.47 6.05
C ASP A 29 6.95 3.09 5.62
N HIS A 30 7.86 2.29 5.07
CA HIS A 30 7.60 0.93 4.58
C HIS A 30 7.84 -0.12 5.66
N THR A 31 7.71 0.28 6.93
CA THR A 31 7.79 -0.64 8.05
C THR A 31 6.57 -1.55 8.06
N ASN A 32 6.86 -2.84 8.06
CA ASN A 32 5.85 -3.88 8.20
C ASN A 32 5.63 -4.18 9.69
N PRO A 33 4.36 -4.25 10.16
CA PRO A 33 4.07 -4.70 11.51
C PRO A 33 4.55 -6.14 11.75
N ALA A 34 4.63 -6.57 13.00
CA ALA A 34 5.01 -7.94 13.30
C ALA A 34 3.99 -8.95 12.75
N VAL A 35 4.49 -10.06 12.21
CA VAL A 35 3.67 -11.23 11.89
C VAL A 35 3.35 -11.97 13.18
N VAL A 36 2.07 -12.22 13.43
CA VAL A 36 1.61 -12.81 14.71
C VAL A 36 1.25 -14.28 14.54
N ALA A 37 0.60 -14.64 13.43
CA ALA A 37 0.38 -16.04 13.07
C ALA A 37 0.01 -16.17 11.60
N GLU A 38 0.37 -17.29 10.99
CA GLU A 38 -0.03 -17.65 9.63
C GLU A 38 -1.14 -18.71 9.62
N PRO A 39 -1.98 -18.75 8.58
CA PRO A 39 -3.03 -19.74 8.46
C PRO A 39 -2.44 -21.09 8.03
N VAL A 40 -3.11 -22.18 8.40
CA VAL A 40 -2.72 -23.52 7.97
C VAL A 40 -3.15 -23.72 6.52
N TRP A 41 -2.18 -23.76 5.62
CA TRP A 41 -2.41 -24.01 4.20
C TRP A 41 -2.65 -25.49 3.92
N LYS A 42 -3.51 -25.78 2.94
CA LYS A 42 -3.81 -27.15 2.49
C LYS A 42 -2.57 -27.84 1.89
N ASP A 43 -1.82 -27.10 1.10
CA ASP A 43 -0.62 -27.55 0.40
C ASP A 43 0.28 -26.35 0.05
N THR A 44 1.53 -26.63 -0.31
CA THR A 44 2.54 -25.61 -0.63
C THR A 44 2.21 -24.80 -1.88
N ALA A 45 1.49 -25.38 -2.85
CA ALA A 45 1.08 -24.67 -4.05
C ALA A 45 0.06 -23.57 -3.72
N THR A 46 -0.88 -23.87 -2.82
CA THR A 46 -1.87 -22.91 -2.31
C THR A 46 -1.18 -21.78 -1.54
N GLN A 47 -0.25 -22.10 -0.64
CA GLN A 47 0.53 -21.09 0.09
C GLN A 47 1.26 -20.16 -0.88
N ASN A 48 1.98 -20.72 -1.86
CA ASN A 48 2.73 -19.94 -2.84
C ASN A 48 1.83 -19.06 -3.72
N LEU A 49 0.64 -19.57 -4.07
CA LEU A 49 -0.35 -18.80 -4.83
C LEU A 49 -0.89 -17.61 -4.02
N VAL A 50 -1.17 -17.80 -2.73
CA VAL A 50 -1.64 -16.71 -1.88
C VAL A 50 -0.52 -15.71 -1.58
N ALA A 51 0.69 -16.18 -1.32
CA ALA A 51 1.85 -15.33 -1.10
C ALA A 51 2.07 -14.37 -2.28
N ARG A 52 2.06 -14.88 -3.51
CA ARG A 52 2.27 -14.04 -4.70
C ARG A 52 1.08 -13.14 -5.08
N ALA A 53 -0.13 -13.50 -4.69
CA ALA A 53 -1.35 -12.83 -5.17
C ALA A 53 -1.96 -11.88 -4.14
N CYS A 54 -1.70 -12.12 -2.85
CA CYS A 54 -2.43 -11.48 -1.76
C CYS A 54 -1.53 -10.83 -0.71
N TYR A 55 -0.34 -11.38 -0.44
CA TYR A 55 0.45 -10.93 0.72
C TYR A 55 0.92 -9.48 0.60
N ASP A 56 1.20 -8.98 -0.60
CA ASP A 56 1.64 -7.60 -0.76
C ASP A 56 0.62 -6.57 -0.24
N CYS A 57 -0.68 -6.89 -0.25
CA CYS A 57 -1.73 -5.99 0.26
C CYS A 57 -2.40 -6.47 1.54
N HIS A 58 -2.60 -7.77 1.69
CA HIS A 58 -3.39 -8.37 2.79
C HIS A 58 -2.51 -9.10 3.81
N SER A 59 -1.24 -8.73 3.96
CA SER A 59 -0.38 -9.26 5.01
C SER A 59 0.49 -8.18 5.64
N ASN A 60 1.11 -8.50 6.76
CA ASN A 60 2.20 -7.73 7.36
C ASN A 60 3.56 -8.06 6.72
N GLU A 61 3.59 -8.63 5.52
CA GLU A 61 4.81 -8.99 4.78
C GLU A 61 4.81 -8.32 3.39
N THR A 62 4.35 -7.08 3.32
CA THR A 62 4.28 -6.33 2.07
C THR A 62 5.67 -6.10 1.49
N THR A 63 5.86 -6.49 0.23
CA THR A 63 7.03 -6.11 -0.55
C THR A 63 6.77 -4.76 -1.20
N TRP A 64 7.30 -3.69 -0.61
CA TRP A 64 7.07 -2.33 -1.11
C TRP A 64 7.84 -2.08 -2.42
N PRO A 65 7.14 -1.77 -3.53
CA PRO A 65 7.79 -1.50 -4.81
C PRO A 65 8.46 -0.13 -4.83
N TRP A 66 9.47 0.09 -5.68
CA TRP A 66 10.24 1.35 -5.70
C TRP A 66 9.37 2.64 -5.77
N TYR A 67 8.25 2.58 -6.48
CA TYR A 67 7.35 3.73 -6.66
C TYR A 67 6.55 4.07 -5.39
N SER A 68 6.54 3.22 -4.37
CA SER A 68 5.99 3.53 -3.04
C SER A 68 6.81 4.59 -2.29
N ASN A 69 7.95 5.02 -2.82
CA ASN A 69 8.75 6.11 -2.25
C ASN A 69 8.47 7.49 -2.87
N VAL A 70 7.69 7.55 -3.95
CA VAL A 70 7.48 8.75 -4.76
C VAL A 70 6.03 9.22 -4.63
N ALA A 71 5.83 10.44 -4.15
CA ALA A 71 4.50 11.04 -4.09
C ALA A 71 3.99 11.37 -5.51
N PRO A 72 2.67 11.30 -5.77
CA PRO A 72 1.60 10.90 -4.85
C PRO A 72 1.38 9.38 -4.76
N ALA A 73 2.09 8.58 -5.55
CA ALA A 73 1.93 7.12 -5.58
C ALA A 73 2.15 6.49 -4.19
N SER A 74 3.18 6.94 -3.47
CA SER A 74 3.46 6.51 -2.09
C SER A 74 2.25 6.67 -1.16
N TRP A 75 1.47 7.72 -1.34
CA TRP A 75 0.33 8.03 -0.49
C TRP A 75 -0.83 7.09 -0.75
N LEU A 76 -1.13 6.87 -2.04
CA LEU A 76 -2.21 5.97 -2.45
C LEU A 76 -1.91 4.54 -2.03
N LEU A 77 -0.69 4.05 -2.30
CA LEU A 77 -0.31 2.69 -1.92
C LEU A 77 -0.35 2.46 -0.41
N ALA A 78 0.17 3.40 0.38
CA ALA A 78 0.13 3.27 1.83
C ALA A 78 -1.32 3.25 2.34
N HIS A 79 -2.19 4.08 1.78
CA HIS A 79 -3.61 4.10 2.13
C HIS A 79 -4.31 2.79 1.74
N ASP A 80 -4.12 2.32 0.50
CA ASP A 80 -4.75 1.12 -0.02
C ASP A 80 -4.30 -0.15 0.74
N VAL A 81 -3.00 -0.26 1.08
CA VAL A 81 -2.47 -1.38 1.86
C VAL A 81 -3.01 -1.35 3.29
N GLU A 82 -3.07 -0.18 3.92
CA GLU A 82 -3.64 -0.03 5.27
C GLU A 82 -5.12 -0.41 5.30
N GLU A 83 -5.92 0.11 4.35
CA GLU A 83 -7.34 -0.25 4.22
C GLU A 83 -7.52 -1.74 3.90
N ALA A 84 -6.70 -2.31 3.02
CA ALA A 84 -6.74 -3.73 2.68
C ALA A 84 -6.49 -4.61 3.91
N ARG A 85 -5.48 -4.29 4.73
CA ARG A 85 -5.17 -4.98 5.99
C ARG A 85 -6.29 -4.86 7.03
N GLN A 86 -6.97 -3.72 7.10
CA GLN A 86 -8.11 -3.52 8.01
C GLN A 86 -9.31 -4.39 7.66
N ASN A 87 -9.54 -4.63 6.36
CA ASN A 87 -10.63 -5.48 5.89
C ASN A 87 -10.27 -6.98 5.93
N LEU A 88 -9.02 -7.32 5.59
CA LEU A 88 -8.49 -8.68 5.59
C LEU A 88 -6.98 -8.67 5.79
N ASN A 89 -6.51 -9.35 6.84
CA ASN A 89 -5.09 -9.60 7.06
C ASN A 89 -4.85 -11.09 7.29
N LEU A 90 -4.04 -11.69 6.43
CA LEU A 90 -3.78 -13.12 6.40
C LEU A 90 -2.79 -13.56 7.49
N VAL A 91 -1.96 -12.65 8.02
CA VAL A 91 -0.86 -12.99 8.94
C VAL A 91 -1.02 -12.39 10.35
N ILE A 92 -2.21 -11.85 10.65
CA ILE A 92 -2.65 -11.51 12.01
C ILE A 92 -3.46 -12.70 12.53
N GLY A 93 -2.92 -13.38 13.55
CA GLY A 93 -3.47 -14.60 14.16
C GLY A 93 -4.78 -14.48 14.92
N LEU A 94 -5.69 -13.59 14.53
CA LEU A 94 -7.09 -13.79 14.89
C LEU A 94 -7.66 -14.81 13.91
N PRO A 95 -8.29 -15.90 14.38
CA PRO A 95 -8.89 -16.84 13.48
C PRO A 95 -9.84 -16.06 12.58
N ILE A 96 -9.72 -16.27 11.27
CA ILE A 96 -10.58 -15.75 10.20
C ILE A 96 -12.08 -15.77 10.61
N LEU A 97 -12.46 -16.68 11.52
CA LEU A 97 -13.73 -16.76 12.24
C LEU A 97 -14.24 -15.48 12.93
N LEU A 98 -13.38 -14.58 13.43
CA LEU A 98 -13.82 -13.32 14.03
C LEU A 98 -14.03 -12.19 13.00
N SER A 99 -13.30 -12.21 11.87
CA SER A 99 -13.49 -11.26 10.77
C SER A 99 -14.73 -11.57 9.92
N VAL A 100 -14.99 -12.86 9.64
CA VAL A 100 -16.22 -13.27 8.92
C VAL A 100 -17.49 -12.92 9.72
N ARG A 101 -17.45 -12.91 11.06
CA ARG A 101 -18.56 -12.44 11.91
C ARG A 101 -18.79 -10.92 11.88
N ARG A 102 -17.84 -10.14 11.35
CA ARG A 102 -17.98 -8.70 11.11
C ARG A 102 -18.51 -8.44 9.70
N PHE A 103 -18.07 -9.22 8.71
CA PHE A 103 -18.55 -9.13 7.33
C PHE A 103 -20.02 -9.56 7.17
N SER A 104 -20.49 -10.50 8.01
CA SER A 104 -21.90 -10.90 8.09
C SER A 104 -22.83 -9.91 8.80
N ARG A 105 -22.34 -8.70 9.14
CA ARG A 105 -23.09 -7.67 9.88
C ARG A 105 -23.19 -6.32 9.17
N VAL A 106 -22.83 -6.26 7.89
CA VAL A 106 -23.09 -5.11 7.03
C VAL A 106 -24.38 -5.41 6.25
N PRO A 107 -25.47 -4.64 6.43
CA PRO A 107 -26.67 -4.77 5.61
C PRO A 107 -26.42 -4.38 4.15
#